data_AF-K9XCD2-F1
#
_entry.id   AF-K9XCD2-F1
#
_cell.length_a   1.000
_cell.length_b   1.000
_cell.length_c   1.000
_cell.angle_alpha   90.00
_cell.angle_beta   90.00
_cell.angle_gamma   90.00
#
_symmetry.space_group_name_H-M   'P 1'
#
loop_
_entity.id
_entity.type
_entity.pdbx_description
1 polymer ?
#
loop_
_entity_poly.entity_id
_entity_poly.type
_entity_poly.pdbx_seq_one_letter_code
_entity_poly.pdbx_strand_id
1 'polypeptide(L)'
;MKKYYQKIKQRLLSKSRFIYLWWLYKKSKAIAANQKSAIVFAPHQDDETLGCGGTIALKCDQGVALDVVFLTDGRASYAEYPQICPDQLVQIRQQEAIQALKTLGVAQSAIHFLGKPDGGLAALSVTERQETINLLVQLLRDRQPQEVYVPYKQDIHPDHKETYTLVQAAVQESNLPIEVLQYPVWTRWIPYQLDFKSPELASAYRLPINKVLKQKIAALAAYQSQYSSIVPGIEPILPPGFIECFFSPYEIFFKTSPVK
;
A
#
# COMPACT_ATOMS: atom_id res chain seq x y z
N MET A 1 19.31 -0.44 1.60
CA MET A 1 18.26 -0.01 0.67
C MET A 1 18.66 1.16 -0.24
N LYS A 2 19.73 1.92 0.08
CA LYS A 2 20.29 2.97 -0.80
C LYS A 2 20.52 2.58 -2.27
N LYS A 3 20.92 1.35 -2.59
CA LYS A 3 21.16 0.91 -3.99
C LYS A 3 19.89 0.92 -4.87
N TYR A 4 18.71 0.74 -4.28
CA TYR A 4 17.46 0.69 -5.04
C TYR A 4 16.92 2.09 -5.36
N TYR A 5 16.99 3.01 -4.38
CA TYR A 5 16.43 4.36 -4.50
C TYR A 5 17.40 5.40 -5.11
N GLN A 6 18.72 5.24 -4.95
CA GLN A 6 19.71 6.21 -5.48
C GLN A 6 19.81 6.25 -7.01
N LYS A 7 19.22 5.28 -7.73
CA LYS A 7 19.17 5.28 -9.20
C LYS A 7 18.14 6.27 -9.77
N ILE A 8 17.25 6.83 -8.95
CA ILE A 8 16.20 7.76 -9.38
C ILE A 8 16.73 9.20 -9.28
N LYS A 9 17.71 9.55 -10.12
CA LYS A 9 18.31 10.90 -10.15
C LYS A 9 17.36 11.91 -10.84
N GLN A 10 16.87 12.86 -10.05
CA GLN A 10 16.12 14.13 -10.25
C GLN A 10 15.89 14.82 -11.61
N ARG A 11 16.20 14.27 -12.80
CA ARG A 11 16.05 15.01 -14.09
C ARG A 11 14.79 14.71 -14.91
N LEU A 12 13.91 13.79 -14.49
CA LEU A 12 12.72 13.38 -15.26
C LEU A 12 11.36 13.71 -14.60
N LEU A 13 11.36 14.30 -13.41
CA LEU A 13 10.18 14.37 -12.52
C LEU A 13 9.00 15.21 -13.07
N SER A 14 9.23 16.30 -13.81
CA SER A 14 8.15 17.20 -14.23
C SER A 14 7.30 16.65 -15.39
N LYS A 15 7.93 16.09 -16.43
CA LYS A 15 7.22 15.49 -17.57
C LYS A 15 6.50 14.19 -17.17
N SER A 16 7.08 13.39 -16.30
CA SER A 16 6.51 12.15 -15.79
C SER A 16 5.26 12.39 -14.92
N ARG A 17 5.28 13.43 -14.06
CA ARG A 17 4.10 13.86 -13.29
C ARG A 17 2.97 14.34 -14.20
N PHE A 18 3.27 15.05 -15.29
CA PHE A 18 2.27 15.49 -16.26
C PHE A 18 1.60 14.33 -17.01
N ILE A 19 2.38 13.34 -17.48
CA ILE A 19 1.85 12.16 -18.16
C ILE A 19 0.93 11.36 -17.24
N TYR A 20 1.36 11.16 -16.00
CA TYR A 20 0.56 10.50 -14.97
C TYR A 20 -0.75 11.26 -14.73
N LEU A 21 -0.69 12.56 -14.44
CA LEU A 21 -1.89 13.39 -14.23
C LEU A 21 -2.80 13.41 -15.47
N TRP A 22 -2.25 13.52 -16.68
CA TRP A 22 -3.06 13.46 -17.91
C TRP A 22 -3.83 12.15 -18.05
N TRP A 23 -3.15 11.02 -17.83
CA TRP A 23 -3.79 9.71 -17.85
C TRP A 23 -4.85 9.58 -16.74
N LEU A 24 -4.55 10.06 -15.53
CA LEU A 24 -5.50 10.08 -14.40
C LEU A 24 -6.79 10.83 -14.72
N TYR A 25 -6.68 12.03 -15.29
CA TYR A 25 -7.82 12.92 -15.49
C TYR A 25 -8.58 12.67 -16.80
N LYS A 26 -7.96 12.05 -17.81
CA LYS A 26 -8.57 11.84 -19.13
C LYS A 26 -8.92 10.39 -19.45
N LYS A 27 -8.29 9.39 -18.83
CA LYS A 27 -8.42 7.98 -19.27
C LYS A 27 -8.98 7.02 -18.22
N SER A 28 -8.86 7.32 -16.93
CA SER A 28 -9.46 6.46 -15.91
C SER A 28 -11.00 6.49 -15.94
N LYS A 29 -11.65 5.48 -15.33
CA LYS A 29 -13.10 5.44 -15.08
C LYS A 29 -13.39 5.93 -13.66
N ALA A 30 -14.31 6.88 -13.51
CA ALA A 30 -14.73 7.31 -12.18
C ALA A 30 -15.55 6.20 -11.48
N ILE A 31 -15.27 5.98 -10.21
CA ILE A 31 -16.09 5.16 -9.30
C ILE A 31 -16.52 6.00 -8.11
N ALA A 32 -17.59 5.56 -7.46
CA ALA A 32 -18.04 6.13 -6.19
C ALA A 32 -17.57 5.25 -5.03
N ALA A 33 -17.52 5.83 -3.83
CA ALA A 33 -17.42 5.04 -2.61
C ALA A 33 -18.62 4.08 -2.55
N ASN A 34 -18.39 2.88 -2.02
CA ASN A 34 -19.39 1.84 -1.91
C ASN A 34 -19.39 1.26 -0.49
N GLN A 35 -20.42 0.48 -0.18
CA GLN A 35 -20.57 -0.16 1.14
C GLN A 35 -20.07 -1.61 1.17
N LYS A 36 -19.16 -1.99 0.25
CA LYS A 36 -18.59 -3.33 0.26
C LYS A 36 -17.56 -3.47 1.37
N SER A 37 -17.68 -4.50 2.21
CA SER A 37 -16.65 -4.82 3.21
C SER A 37 -15.31 -5.09 2.54
N ALA A 38 -14.21 -4.74 3.20
CA ALA A 38 -12.89 -4.79 2.56
C ALA A 38 -11.76 -5.24 3.48
N ILE A 39 -10.71 -5.81 2.90
CA ILE A 39 -9.40 -5.93 3.53
C ILE A 39 -8.36 -5.19 2.69
N VAL A 40 -7.51 -4.37 3.34
CA VAL A 40 -6.35 -3.75 2.70
C VAL A 40 -5.09 -4.48 3.14
N PHE A 41 -4.42 -5.14 2.21
CA PHE A 41 -3.12 -5.78 2.43
C PHE A 41 -2.00 -4.82 2.03
N ALA A 42 -1.12 -4.50 2.97
CA ALA A 42 0.04 -3.65 2.77
C ALA A 42 1.34 -4.42 3.09
N PRO A 43 2.36 -4.38 2.21
CA PRO A 43 3.65 -4.98 2.52
C PRO A 43 4.29 -4.28 3.71
N HIS A 44 4.29 -2.94 3.74
CA HIS A 44 4.90 -2.12 4.78
C HIS A 44 3.91 -1.17 5.46
N GLN A 45 4.28 -0.68 6.65
CA GLN A 45 3.52 0.31 7.42
C GLN A 45 3.64 1.70 6.79
N ASP A 46 2.68 2.10 5.97
CA ASP A 46 2.48 3.39 5.28
C ASP A 46 1.79 3.19 3.93
N ASP A 47 2.06 2.07 3.26
CA ASP A 47 1.52 1.72 1.95
C ASP A 47 -0.01 1.77 1.87
N GLU A 48 -0.69 1.35 2.94
CA GLU A 48 -2.16 1.36 3.02
C GLU A 48 -2.70 2.79 3.04
N THR A 49 -2.03 3.70 3.73
CA THR A 49 -2.45 5.10 3.80
C THR A 49 -2.07 5.81 2.51
N LEU A 50 -0.88 5.53 1.97
CA LEU A 50 -0.41 6.04 0.68
C LEU A 50 -1.40 5.66 -0.44
N GLY A 51 -1.66 4.37 -0.63
CA GLY A 51 -2.50 3.85 -1.69
C GLY A 51 -4.00 4.05 -1.46
N CYS A 52 -4.46 3.82 -0.24
CA CYS A 52 -5.87 3.60 0.08
C CYS A 52 -6.41 4.46 1.24
N GLY A 53 -5.64 5.40 1.80
CA GLY A 53 -6.04 6.13 3.02
C GLY A 53 -7.40 6.85 2.92
N GLY A 54 -7.74 7.40 1.75
CA GLY A 54 -9.04 8.00 1.50
C GLY A 54 -10.16 6.97 1.35
N THR A 55 -9.88 5.82 0.71
CA THR A 55 -10.80 4.69 0.63
C THR A 55 -11.11 4.12 2.01
N ILE A 56 -10.08 3.96 2.84
CA ILE A 56 -10.20 3.52 4.24
C ILE A 56 -11.09 4.50 5.00
N ALA A 57 -10.77 5.80 4.98
CA ALA A 57 -11.55 6.81 5.69
C ALA A 57 -13.01 6.87 5.21
N LEU A 58 -13.27 6.79 3.90
CA LEU A 58 -14.64 6.78 3.36
C LEU A 58 -15.44 5.55 3.78
N LYS A 59 -14.81 4.37 3.86
CA LYS A 59 -15.47 3.13 4.32
C LYS A 59 -15.74 3.19 5.82
N CYS A 60 -14.79 3.66 6.62
CA CYS A 60 -14.96 3.84 8.06
C CYS A 60 -16.06 4.87 8.40
N ASP A 61 -16.12 6.00 7.69
CA ASP A 61 -17.18 7.03 7.85
C ASP A 61 -18.59 6.47 7.57
N GLN A 62 -18.68 5.45 6.72
CA GLN A 62 -19.92 4.76 6.39
C GLN A 62 -20.23 3.56 7.30
N GLY A 63 -19.39 3.27 8.31
CA GLY A 63 -19.53 2.09 9.17
C GLY A 63 -19.32 0.76 8.45
N VAL A 64 -18.62 0.77 7.30
CA VAL A 64 -18.31 -0.44 6.53
C VAL A 64 -17.20 -1.21 7.21
N ALA A 65 -17.37 -2.53 7.35
CA ALA A 65 -16.35 -3.41 7.91
C ALA A 65 -15.07 -3.36 7.06
N LEU A 66 -13.95 -3.03 7.70
CA LEU A 66 -12.65 -2.89 7.06
C LEU A 66 -11.54 -3.37 7.98
N ASP A 67 -10.72 -4.29 7.48
CA ASP A 67 -9.48 -4.72 8.13
C ASP A 67 -8.26 -4.22 7.33
N VAL A 68 -7.16 -3.96 8.03
CA VAL A 68 -5.86 -3.64 7.45
C VAL A 68 -4.83 -4.64 7.92
N VAL A 69 -4.06 -5.19 6.98
CA VAL A 69 -3.11 -6.27 7.24
C VAL A 69 -1.75 -5.87 6.71
N PHE A 70 -0.77 -5.76 7.61
CA PHE A 70 0.63 -5.53 7.29
C PHE A 70 1.38 -6.85 7.24
N LEU A 71 1.98 -7.17 6.09
CA LEU A 71 2.70 -8.43 5.91
C LEU A 71 4.06 -8.40 6.59
N THR A 72 4.82 -7.30 6.42
CA THR A 72 6.14 -7.16 7.00
C THR A 72 6.15 -6.23 8.20
N ASP A 73 7.26 -6.19 8.93
CA ASP A 73 7.42 -5.40 10.15
C ASP A 73 8.18 -4.08 9.95
N GLY A 74 8.62 -3.79 8.73
CA GLY A 74 9.34 -2.57 8.41
C GLY A 74 10.74 -2.45 9.05
N ARG A 75 11.29 -3.55 9.58
CA ARG A 75 12.58 -3.56 10.31
C ARG A 75 13.76 -3.08 9.46
N ALA A 76 13.66 -3.19 8.13
CA ALA A 76 14.77 -2.93 7.25
C ALA A 76 14.92 -1.44 6.92
N SER A 77 13.92 -0.58 7.22
CA SER A 77 13.88 0.84 6.83
C SER A 77 15.21 1.57 7.06
N TYR A 78 16.00 1.22 8.09
CA TYR A 78 17.32 1.81 8.33
C TYR A 78 18.46 0.78 8.46
N ALA A 79 18.36 -0.37 7.79
CA ALA A 79 19.30 -1.50 7.95
C ALA A 79 20.78 -1.18 7.67
N GLU A 80 21.05 -0.07 6.97
CA GLU A 80 22.40 0.43 6.67
C GLU A 80 23.01 1.31 7.78
N TYR A 81 22.26 1.56 8.87
CA TYR A 81 22.67 2.38 10.00
C TYR A 81 22.68 1.55 11.30
N PRO A 82 23.85 1.00 11.70
CA PRO A 82 23.97 0.08 12.84
C PRO A 82 23.49 0.66 14.18
N GLN A 83 23.46 1.98 14.32
CA GLN A 83 22.99 2.68 15.51
C GLN A 83 21.46 2.65 15.69
N ILE A 84 20.71 2.25 14.66
CA ILE A 84 19.25 2.10 14.74
C ILE A 84 18.94 0.64 15.04
N CYS A 85 18.37 0.38 16.23
CA CYS A 85 17.95 -0.96 16.62
C CYS A 85 16.73 -1.40 15.79
N PRO A 86 16.80 -2.52 15.05
CA PRO A 86 15.68 -2.99 14.23
C PRO A 86 14.41 -3.25 15.03
N ASP A 87 14.51 -3.86 16.22
CA ASP A 87 13.33 -4.19 17.03
C ASP A 87 12.62 -2.93 17.56
N GLN A 88 13.39 -1.89 17.91
CA GLN A 88 12.83 -0.58 18.27
C GLN A 88 12.13 0.06 17.06
N LEU A 89 12.72 -0.05 15.87
CA LEU A 89 12.12 0.48 14.64
C LEU A 89 10.81 -0.24 14.28
N VAL A 90 10.72 -1.56 14.47
CA VAL A 90 9.47 -2.32 14.32
C VAL A 90 8.38 -1.76 15.24
N GLN A 91 8.69 -1.56 16.52
CA GLN A 91 7.74 -1.00 17.48
C GLN A 91 7.28 0.41 17.08
N ILE A 92 8.22 1.27 16.66
CA ILE A 92 7.90 2.61 16.16
C ILE A 92 6.94 2.52 14.99
N ARG A 93 7.26 1.75 13.95
CA ARG A 93 6.43 1.65 12.75
C ARG A 93 5.04 1.07 13.02
N GLN A 94 4.92 0.12 13.95
CA GLN A 94 3.61 -0.40 14.39
C GLN A 94 2.77 0.69 15.08
N GLN A 95 3.38 1.49 15.97
CA GLN A 95 2.67 2.58 16.64
C GLN A 95 2.27 3.70 15.67
N GLU A 96 3.13 4.02 14.70
CA GLU A 96 2.81 4.95 13.63
C GLU A 96 1.62 4.47 12.80
N ALA A 97 1.60 3.18 12.43
CA ALA A 97 0.47 2.58 11.72
C ALA A 97 -0.83 2.62 12.52
N ILE A 98 -0.79 2.28 13.81
CA ILE A 98 -1.96 2.36 14.69
C ILE A 98 -2.49 3.79 14.76
N GLN A 99 -1.59 4.79 14.89
CA GLN A 99 -1.97 6.19 14.96
C GLN A 99 -2.54 6.71 13.62
N ALA A 100 -1.94 6.32 12.49
CA ALA A 100 -2.45 6.63 11.16
C ALA A 100 -3.85 6.05 10.95
N LEU A 101 -4.01 4.75 11.21
CA LEU A 101 -5.27 4.04 11.01
C LEU A 101 -6.37 4.51 11.97
N LYS A 102 -6.03 4.85 13.21
CA LYS A 102 -6.94 5.56 14.13
C LYS A 102 -7.42 6.88 13.54
N THR A 103 -6.52 7.65 12.93
CA THR A 103 -6.86 8.92 12.27
C THR A 103 -7.81 8.70 11.09
N LEU A 104 -7.70 7.57 10.39
CA LEU A 104 -8.62 7.17 9.31
C LEU A 104 -9.93 6.54 9.79
N GLY A 105 -10.09 6.29 11.10
CA GLY A 105 -11.30 5.72 11.68
C GLY A 105 -11.32 4.18 11.80
N VAL A 106 -10.18 3.52 11.59
CA VAL A 106 -10.05 2.06 11.76
C VAL A 106 -9.94 1.71 13.24
N ALA A 107 -10.72 0.75 13.71
CA ALA A 107 -10.60 0.22 15.06
C ALA A 107 -9.32 -0.60 15.21
N GLN A 108 -8.65 -0.50 16.37
CA GLN A 108 -7.39 -1.21 16.59
C GLN A 108 -7.52 -2.75 16.46
N SER A 109 -8.69 -3.31 16.75
CA SER A 109 -8.99 -4.74 16.57
C SER A 109 -9.07 -5.20 15.11
N ALA A 110 -9.08 -4.27 14.16
CA ALA A 110 -9.10 -4.52 12.73
C ALA A 110 -7.73 -4.29 12.07
N ILE A 111 -6.67 -4.13 12.89
CA ILE A 111 -5.29 -3.95 12.43
C ILE A 111 -4.50 -5.22 12.72
N HIS A 112 -3.90 -5.82 11.69
CA HIS A 112 -3.18 -7.08 11.78
C HIS A 112 -1.72 -6.89 11.35
N PHE A 113 -0.78 -7.37 12.17
CA PHE A 113 0.65 -7.38 11.85
C PHE A 113 1.14 -8.83 11.75
N LEU A 114 1.53 -9.29 10.56
CA LEU A 114 1.98 -10.67 10.35
C LEU A 114 3.45 -10.89 10.72
N GLY A 115 4.23 -9.81 10.80
CA GLY A 115 5.60 -9.82 11.34
C GLY A 115 6.64 -10.52 10.46
N LYS A 116 6.41 -10.65 9.15
CA LYS A 116 7.44 -11.16 8.25
C LYS A 116 8.60 -10.16 8.13
N PRO A 117 9.85 -10.61 7.91
CA PRO A 117 10.97 -9.68 7.76
C PRO A 117 10.79 -8.78 6.54
N ASP A 118 10.88 -7.46 6.74
CA ASP A 118 10.94 -6.47 5.67
C ASP A 118 12.07 -6.76 4.67
N GLY A 119 11.74 -6.77 3.37
CA GLY A 119 12.61 -7.16 2.25
C GLY A 119 12.69 -8.67 2.01
N GLY A 120 12.04 -9.48 2.85
CA GLY A 120 12.20 -10.93 2.90
C GLY A 120 11.10 -11.75 2.25
N LEU A 121 10.00 -11.15 1.75
CA LEU A 121 8.84 -11.94 1.29
C LEU A 121 9.18 -12.87 0.11
N ALA A 122 9.97 -12.37 -0.85
CA ALA A 122 10.40 -13.16 -2.01
C ALA A 122 11.40 -14.28 -1.66
N ALA A 123 11.97 -14.26 -0.44
CA ALA A 123 12.94 -15.23 0.05
C ALA A 123 12.33 -16.26 1.02
N LEU A 124 11.02 -16.22 1.26
CA LEU A 124 10.33 -17.21 2.09
C LEU A 124 10.53 -18.62 1.51
N SER A 125 10.82 -19.58 2.38
CA SER A 125 10.80 -21.00 2.01
C SER A 125 9.40 -21.42 1.54
N VAL A 126 9.32 -22.54 0.82
CA VAL A 126 8.03 -23.09 0.36
C VAL A 126 7.04 -23.27 1.52
N THR A 127 7.53 -23.75 2.67
CA THR A 127 6.73 -23.93 3.89
C THR A 127 6.25 -22.59 4.45
N GLU A 128 7.13 -21.63 4.69
CA GLU A 128 6.75 -20.31 5.23
C GLU A 128 5.79 -19.56 4.29
N ARG A 129 5.96 -19.74 2.98
CA ARG A 129 5.09 -19.18 1.95
C ARG A 129 3.69 -19.78 2.07
N GLN A 130 3.56 -21.10 2.18
CA GLN A 130 2.27 -21.77 2.33
C GLN A 130 1.61 -21.42 3.67
N GLU A 131 2.36 -21.35 4.76
CA GLU A 131 1.84 -20.91 6.06
C GLU A 131 1.26 -19.49 5.99
N THR A 132 1.95 -18.59 5.27
CA THR A 132 1.47 -17.22 5.04
C THR A 132 0.17 -17.24 4.24
N ILE A 133 0.09 -18.02 3.16
CA ILE A 133 -1.15 -18.17 2.39
C ILE A 133 -2.28 -18.71 3.27
N ASN A 134 -2.03 -19.76 4.05
CA ASN A 134 -3.04 -20.35 4.93
C ASN A 134 -3.60 -19.32 5.94
N LEU A 135 -2.72 -18.48 6.51
CA LEU A 135 -3.13 -17.41 7.42
C LEU A 135 -4.00 -16.37 6.71
N LEU A 136 -3.63 -15.97 5.49
CA LEU A 136 -4.42 -15.05 4.68
C LEU A 136 -5.78 -15.67 4.29
N VAL A 137 -5.81 -16.95 3.89
CA VAL A 137 -7.04 -17.69 3.60
C VAL A 137 -7.96 -17.72 4.81
N GLN A 138 -7.42 -18.02 5.99
CA GLN A 138 -8.19 -18.01 7.23
C GLN A 138 -8.79 -16.62 7.49
N LEU A 139 -7.99 -15.56 7.40
CA LEU A 139 -8.49 -14.19 7.59
C LEU A 139 -9.60 -13.84 6.58
N LEU A 140 -9.43 -14.20 5.30
CA LEU A 140 -10.45 -13.99 4.27
C LEU A 140 -11.74 -14.75 4.60
N ARG A 141 -11.64 -15.99 5.08
CA ARG A 141 -12.81 -16.80 5.46
C ARG A 141 -13.49 -16.29 6.73
N ASP A 142 -12.74 -15.78 7.69
CA ASP A 142 -13.28 -15.24 8.94
C ASP A 142 -13.97 -13.89 8.72
N ARG A 143 -13.46 -13.07 7.79
CA ARG A 143 -13.97 -11.71 7.52
C ARG A 143 -14.96 -11.64 6.36
N GLN A 144 -14.95 -12.61 5.45
CA GLN A 144 -15.81 -12.66 4.26
C GLN A 144 -15.86 -11.30 3.49
N PRO A 145 -14.70 -10.70 3.16
CA PRO A 145 -14.71 -9.39 2.50
C PRO A 145 -15.28 -9.49 1.09
N GLN A 146 -15.90 -8.40 0.63
CA GLN A 146 -16.37 -8.29 -0.75
C GLN A 146 -15.30 -7.67 -1.66
N GLU A 147 -14.38 -6.88 -1.11
CA GLU A 147 -13.26 -6.27 -1.80
C GLU A 147 -11.93 -6.57 -1.09
N VAL A 148 -10.86 -6.74 -1.86
CA VAL A 148 -9.49 -6.79 -1.34
C VAL A 148 -8.65 -5.75 -2.07
N TYR A 149 -7.91 -4.96 -1.31
CA TYR A 149 -6.94 -4.01 -1.84
C TYR A 149 -5.53 -4.56 -1.63
N VAL A 150 -4.71 -4.53 -2.68
CA VAL A 150 -3.36 -5.09 -2.69
C VAL A 150 -2.43 -4.22 -3.56
N PRO A 151 -1.10 -4.17 -3.35
CA PRO A 151 -0.23 -3.42 -4.23
C PRO A 151 -0.33 -3.84 -5.69
N TYR A 152 -0.01 -2.92 -6.60
CA TYR A 152 0.06 -3.20 -8.02
C TYR A 152 1.10 -4.29 -8.31
N LYS A 153 0.72 -5.31 -9.09
CA LYS A 153 1.58 -6.49 -9.36
C LYS A 153 2.89 -6.15 -10.08
N GLN A 154 2.93 -5.02 -10.79
CA GLN A 154 4.14 -4.50 -11.45
C GLN A 154 4.74 -3.31 -10.69
N ASP A 155 4.35 -3.11 -9.44
CA ASP A 155 5.07 -2.20 -8.56
C ASP A 155 6.53 -2.64 -8.46
N ILE A 156 7.44 -1.69 -8.25
CA ILE A 156 8.87 -1.94 -8.46
C ILE A 156 9.46 -2.72 -7.28
N HIS A 157 8.90 -2.54 -6.08
CA HIS A 157 9.42 -3.13 -4.84
C HIS A 157 9.14 -4.64 -4.78
N PRO A 158 10.14 -5.49 -4.48
CA PRO A 158 9.96 -6.95 -4.42
C PRO A 158 8.84 -7.40 -3.47
N ASP A 159 8.77 -6.83 -2.26
CA ASP A 159 7.69 -7.18 -1.30
C ASP A 159 6.30 -6.79 -1.81
N HIS A 160 6.15 -5.73 -2.62
CA HIS A 160 4.84 -5.39 -3.21
C HIS A 160 4.40 -6.47 -4.20
N LYS A 161 5.33 -6.94 -5.04
CA LYS A 161 5.06 -8.03 -5.99
C LYS A 161 4.73 -9.33 -5.29
N GLU A 162 5.50 -9.69 -4.24
CA GLU A 162 5.23 -10.94 -3.52
C GLU A 162 3.94 -10.85 -2.70
N THR A 163 3.64 -9.69 -2.09
CA THR A 163 2.33 -9.45 -1.43
C THR A 163 1.18 -9.67 -2.40
N TYR A 164 1.26 -9.15 -3.63
CA TYR A 164 0.27 -9.43 -4.67
C TYR A 164 0.13 -10.94 -4.93
N THR A 165 1.23 -11.66 -5.11
CA THR A 165 1.21 -13.10 -5.38
C THR A 165 0.62 -13.91 -4.22
N LEU A 166 0.99 -13.61 -2.98
CA LEU A 166 0.49 -14.27 -1.77
C LEU A 166 -1.02 -14.03 -1.58
N VAL A 167 -1.46 -12.78 -1.70
CA VAL A 167 -2.88 -12.42 -1.55
C VAL A 167 -3.71 -13.03 -2.67
N GLN A 168 -3.21 -13.03 -3.92
CA GLN A 168 -3.95 -13.62 -5.03
C GLN A 168 -4.11 -15.15 -4.88
N ALA A 169 -3.08 -15.85 -4.39
CA ALA A 169 -3.18 -17.27 -4.06
C ALA A 169 -4.22 -17.48 -2.94
N ALA A 170 -4.17 -16.68 -1.88
CA ALA A 170 -5.12 -16.77 -0.78
C ALA A 170 -6.57 -16.49 -1.21
N VAL A 171 -6.81 -15.51 -2.09
CA VAL A 171 -8.13 -15.24 -2.66
C VAL A 171 -8.64 -16.44 -3.45
N GLN A 172 -7.79 -17.08 -4.28
CA GLN A 172 -8.15 -18.29 -5.02
C GLN A 172 -8.49 -19.45 -4.08
N GLU A 173 -7.63 -19.74 -3.10
CA GLU A 173 -7.82 -20.83 -2.13
C GLU A 173 -9.00 -20.60 -1.17
N SER A 174 -9.40 -19.34 -0.96
CA SER A 174 -10.57 -18.99 -0.16
C SER A 174 -11.89 -19.42 -0.81
N ASN A 175 -11.94 -19.51 -2.15
CA ASN A 175 -13.15 -19.71 -2.96
C ASN A 175 -14.28 -18.69 -2.70
N LEU A 176 -13.92 -17.48 -2.24
CA LEU A 176 -14.88 -16.40 -2.00
C LEU A 176 -15.02 -15.49 -3.23
N PRO A 177 -16.21 -14.91 -3.47
CA PRO A 177 -16.44 -13.99 -4.57
C PRO A 177 -15.87 -12.59 -4.25
N ILE A 178 -14.54 -12.49 -4.15
CA ILE A 178 -13.81 -11.27 -3.79
C ILE A 178 -13.45 -10.47 -5.05
N GLU A 179 -13.73 -9.17 -5.03
CA GLU A 179 -13.20 -8.23 -6.01
C GLU A 179 -11.81 -7.75 -5.60
N VAL A 180 -10.78 -8.04 -6.40
CA VAL A 180 -9.40 -7.63 -6.11
C VAL A 180 -9.05 -6.32 -6.83
N LEU A 181 -8.70 -5.30 -6.05
CA LEU A 181 -8.28 -3.98 -6.49
C LEU A 181 -6.80 -3.77 -6.18
N GLN A 182 -6.02 -3.47 -7.21
CA GLN A 182 -4.61 -3.16 -7.10
C GLN A 182 -4.39 -1.66 -6.91
N TYR A 183 -3.54 -1.24 -5.97
CA TYR A 183 -3.18 0.17 -5.77
C TYR A 183 -1.68 0.43 -6.03
N PRO A 184 -1.32 1.51 -6.75
CA PRO A 184 0.07 1.85 -7.03
C PRO A 184 0.71 2.64 -5.88
N VAL A 185 1.94 2.29 -5.51
CA VAL A 185 2.74 3.07 -4.55
C VAL A 185 3.95 3.68 -5.26
N TRP A 186 5.03 2.93 -5.45
CA TRP A 186 6.26 3.46 -6.06
C TRP A 186 6.09 3.81 -7.53
N THR A 187 5.17 3.12 -8.21
CA THR A 187 4.82 3.43 -9.60
C THR A 187 4.20 4.84 -9.75
N ARG A 188 3.70 5.46 -8.67
CA ARG A 188 3.33 6.90 -8.68
C ARG A 188 4.53 7.84 -8.62
N TRP A 189 5.64 7.40 -8.05
CA TRP A 189 6.89 8.17 -7.97
C TRP A 189 7.69 8.12 -9.27
N ILE A 190 7.73 6.95 -9.91
CA ILE A 190 8.43 6.74 -11.19
C ILE A 190 7.49 6.23 -12.30
N PRO A 191 6.48 7.02 -12.69
CA PRO A 191 5.43 6.57 -13.61
C PRO A 191 5.95 6.30 -15.03
N TYR A 192 7.14 6.76 -15.40
CA TYR A 192 7.75 6.48 -16.71
C TYR A 192 8.15 5.01 -16.92
N GLN A 193 8.20 4.21 -15.85
CA GLN A 193 8.42 2.76 -15.95
C GLN A 193 7.13 1.98 -16.22
N LEU A 194 5.96 2.64 -16.16
CA LEU A 194 4.70 2.04 -16.53
C LEU A 194 4.54 2.02 -18.05
N ASP A 195 4.17 0.86 -18.59
CA ASP A 195 3.68 0.79 -19.96
C ASP A 195 2.22 1.23 -20.02
N PHE A 196 2.01 2.55 -20.17
CA PHE A 196 0.69 3.17 -20.31
C PHE A 196 -0.14 2.67 -21.50
N LYS A 197 0.46 1.91 -22.43
CA LYS A 197 -0.26 1.26 -23.53
C LYS A 197 -0.84 -0.10 -23.12
N SER A 198 -0.44 -0.63 -21.97
CA SER A 198 -0.99 -1.90 -21.49
C SER A 198 -2.51 -1.78 -21.25
N PRO A 199 -3.30 -2.80 -21.66
CA PRO A 199 -4.75 -2.80 -21.47
C PRO A 199 -5.19 -2.67 -20.01
N GLU A 200 -4.36 -3.13 -19.07
CA GLU A 200 -4.60 -3.06 -17.63
C GLU A 200 -4.57 -1.62 -17.12
N LEU A 201 -3.58 -0.83 -17.53
CA LEU A 201 -3.53 0.60 -17.21
C LEU A 201 -4.60 1.39 -18.01
N ALA A 202 -5.02 0.93 -19.18
CA ALA A 202 -6.13 1.56 -19.89
C ALA A 202 -7.48 1.46 -19.12
N SER A 203 -7.57 0.58 -18.12
CA SER A 203 -8.79 0.27 -17.36
C SER A 203 -8.76 0.77 -15.90
N ALA A 204 -7.89 1.73 -15.59
CA ALA A 204 -7.78 2.27 -14.23
C ALA A 204 -9.08 2.92 -13.75
N TYR A 205 -9.34 2.78 -12.46
CA TYR A 205 -10.44 3.42 -11.76
C TYR A 205 -9.92 4.57 -10.91
N ARG A 206 -10.69 5.65 -10.82
CA ARG A 206 -10.43 6.76 -9.89
C ARG A 206 -11.55 6.91 -8.88
N LEU A 207 -11.20 6.91 -7.60
CA LEU A 207 -12.12 7.18 -6.50
C LEU A 207 -11.89 8.61 -6.00
N PRO A 208 -12.88 9.51 -6.03
CA PRO A 208 -12.75 10.83 -5.42
C PRO A 208 -12.71 10.72 -3.89
N ILE A 209 -11.68 11.29 -3.28
CA ILE A 209 -11.45 11.30 -1.83
C ILE A 209 -11.48 12.72 -1.24
N ASN A 210 -11.96 13.72 -1.99
CA ASN A 210 -11.99 15.13 -1.60
C ASN A 210 -12.51 15.37 -0.18
N LYS A 211 -13.58 14.65 0.22
CA LYS A 211 -14.21 14.77 1.54
C LYS A 211 -13.29 14.40 2.70
N VAL A 212 -12.36 13.46 2.47
CA VAL A 212 -11.48 12.89 3.49
C VAL A 212 -9.99 13.16 3.20
N LEU A 213 -9.67 13.97 2.18
CA LEU A 213 -8.29 14.20 1.77
C LEU A 213 -7.43 14.78 2.91
N LYS A 214 -7.99 15.71 3.69
CA LYS A 214 -7.28 16.27 4.86
C LYS A 214 -7.02 15.21 5.94
N GLN A 215 -7.95 14.29 6.15
CA GLN A 215 -7.81 13.18 7.09
C GLN A 215 -6.74 12.20 6.63
N LYS A 216 -6.69 11.86 5.33
CA LYS A 216 -5.60 11.08 4.73
C LYS A 216 -4.24 11.74 4.93
N ILE A 217 -4.12 13.05 4.67
CA ILE A 217 -2.87 13.79 4.86
C ILE A 217 -2.45 13.78 6.34
N ALA A 218 -3.40 13.95 7.27
CA ALA A 218 -3.12 13.88 8.70
C ALA A 218 -2.65 12.47 9.13
N ALA A 219 -3.25 11.40 8.58
CA ALA A 219 -2.81 10.04 8.84
C ALA A 219 -1.39 9.77 8.30
N LEU A 220 -1.07 10.26 7.10
CA LEU A 220 0.28 10.15 6.54
C LEU A 220 1.35 10.82 7.43
N ALA A 221 1.00 11.90 8.11
CA ALA A 221 1.91 12.58 9.03
C ALA A 221 2.25 11.76 10.29
N ALA A 222 1.57 10.63 10.55
CA ALA A 222 1.92 9.76 11.68
C ALA A 222 3.20 8.95 11.41
N TYR A 223 3.54 8.65 10.15
CA TYR A 223 4.70 7.85 9.76
C TYR A 223 6.02 8.64 9.76
N GLN A 224 6.34 9.26 10.90
CA GLN A 224 7.50 10.14 11.06
C GLN A 224 8.82 9.42 10.74
N SER A 225 8.93 8.14 11.09
CA SER A 225 10.10 7.33 10.79
C SER A 225 10.36 7.13 9.30
N GLN A 226 9.39 7.42 8.42
CA GLN A 226 9.57 7.30 6.98
C GLN A 226 9.82 8.66 6.31
N TYR A 227 9.23 9.74 6.85
CA TYR A 227 9.24 11.08 6.24
C TYR A 227 10.14 12.11 6.93
N SER A 228 10.57 11.82 8.16
CA SER A 228 11.40 12.70 8.99
C SER A 228 12.71 12.02 9.37
N SER A 229 13.71 12.84 9.68
CA SER A 229 14.97 12.35 10.24
C SER A 229 14.71 11.94 11.70
N ILE A 230 14.85 10.65 12.00
CA ILE A 230 14.72 10.12 13.38
C ILE A 230 16.04 10.15 14.15
N VAL A 231 17.17 10.33 13.44
CA VAL A 231 18.52 10.44 14.03
C VAL A 231 19.27 11.56 13.32
N PRO A 232 19.86 12.53 14.05
CA PRO A 232 20.63 13.62 13.45
C PRO A 232 21.67 13.12 12.45
N GLY A 233 21.66 13.71 11.25
CA GLY A 233 22.58 13.36 10.16
C GLY A 233 22.14 12.15 9.32
N ILE A 234 21.01 11.51 9.62
CA ILE A 234 20.41 10.46 8.79
C ILE A 234 19.21 11.02 8.05
N GLU A 235 19.23 10.94 6.71
CA GLU A 235 18.11 11.36 5.86
C GLU A 235 16.88 10.44 6.07
N PRO A 236 15.65 10.95 5.84
CA PRO A 236 14.45 10.12 5.78
C PRO A 236 14.57 9.00 4.74
N ILE A 237 13.83 7.91 4.95
CA ILE A 237 13.85 6.75 4.04
C ILE A 237 13.17 7.06 2.71
N LEU A 238 12.04 7.75 2.76
CA LEU A 238 11.32 8.12 1.55
C LEU A 238 11.92 9.39 0.95
N PRO A 239 12.09 9.44 -0.40
CA PRO A 239 12.76 10.55 -1.03
C PRO A 239 11.94 11.85 -0.91
N PRO A 240 12.59 13.02 -0.84
CA PRO A 240 11.89 14.30 -0.83
C PRO A 240 10.96 14.44 -2.02
N GLY A 241 9.70 14.84 -1.79
CA GLY A 241 8.68 14.94 -2.84
C GLY A 241 7.81 13.69 -3.04
N PHE A 242 8.18 12.55 -2.43
CA PHE A 242 7.47 11.28 -2.61
C PHE A 242 6.04 11.34 -2.09
N ILE A 243 5.86 11.84 -0.87
CA ILE A 243 4.56 11.86 -0.18
C ILE A 243 3.56 12.75 -0.93
N GLU A 244 4.02 13.82 -1.57
CA GLU A 244 3.21 14.75 -2.36
C GLU A 244 2.59 14.10 -3.59
N CYS A 245 3.13 12.97 -4.08
CA CYS A 245 2.49 12.18 -5.13
C CYS A 245 1.13 11.61 -4.67
N PHE A 246 0.84 11.59 -3.37
CA PHE A 246 -0.36 10.99 -2.78
C PHE A 246 -1.36 12.01 -2.23
N PHE A 247 -1.10 13.32 -2.38
CA PHE A 247 -2.01 14.41 -2.00
C PHE A 247 -3.07 14.73 -3.07
N SER A 248 -3.22 13.84 -4.05
CA SER A 248 -4.25 13.91 -5.09
C SER A 248 -5.65 13.78 -4.47
N PRO A 249 -6.66 14.53 -4.95
CA PRO A 249 -8.06 14.33 -4.55
C PRO A 249 -8.68 13.01 -5.05
N TYR A 250 -7.88 12.17 -5.69
CA TYR A 250 -8.27 10.86 -6.20
C TYR A 250 -7.27 9.77 -5.80
N GLU A 251 -7.81 8.62 -5.41
CA GLU A 251 -7.10 7.34 -5.34
C GLU A 251 -7.36 6.52 -6.59
N ILE A 252 -6.41 5.63 -6.90
CA ILE A 252 -6.33 4.95 -8.19
C ILE A 252 -6.20 3.47 -7.99
N PHE A 253 -7.03 2.73 -8.71
CA PHE A 253 -7.11 1.29 -8.61
C PHE A 253 -7.11 0.63 -9.98
N PHE A 254 -6.55 -0.57 -10.06
CA PHE A 254 -6.67 -1.45 -11.22
C PHE A 254 -7.40 -2.72 -10.79
N LYS A 255 -8.41 -3.14 -11.52
CA LYS A 255 -9.05 -4.43 -11.23
C LYS A 255 -8.23 -5.54 -11.86
N THR A 256 -8.07 -6.65 -11.16
CA THR A 256 -7.61 -7.87 -11.79
C THR A 256 -8.73 -8.38 -12.71
N SER A 257 -8.37 -8.82 -13.91
CA SER A 257 -9.31 -9.61 -14.72
C SER A 257 -9.60 -10.91 -13.97
N PRO A 258 -10.83 -11.45 -14.02
CA PRO A 258 -11.09 -12.79 -13.53
C PRO A 258 -10.07 -13.75 -14.16
N VAL A 259 -9.43 -14.59 -13.35
CA VAL A 259 -8.61 -15.68 -13.86
C VAL A 259 -9.58 -16.58 -14.63
N LYS A 260 -9.43 -16.62 -15.95
CA LYS A 260 -10.17 -17.52 -16.83
C LYS A 260 -9.71 -18.94 -16.61
#